data_AF-A0A0F9IMK2-F1
#
_entry.id   AF-A0A0F9IMK2-F1
#
_cell.length_a   1.000
_cell.length_b   1.000
_cell.length_c   1.000
_cell.angle_alpha   90.00
_cell.angle_beta   90.00
_cell.angle_gamma   90.00
#
_symmetry.space_group_name_H-M   'P 1'
#
loop_
_entity.id
_entity.type
_entity.pdbx_description
1 polymer ?
#
loop_
_entity_poly.entity_id
_entity_poly.type
_entity_poly.pdbx_seq_one_letter_code
_entity_poly.pdbx_strand_id
1 'polypeptide(L)'
;MVQPPVEGEPIPPEFVEAFSVGGFATLLLLIPGLAMGIISNNPVTEMFRQTLNEFVPVAIPDPSTAVTMRLKGQLDDAGYKQIMARQGFTEDIAKRVLNAAETILTPSELVAANFRGIINDGRFNEQMMRLGFAPDSANEFKEVSRFVAGPSDLVRFAVREVYTPEIVTALGLAAEFPSEFITAATTWGMSAEEAENFWKAHWVLPSVQQGFEMLHRRVKKDDGSTFVIEDMERLLKVQDVMPFFRGLLTQIAFRPFTRVDVRRMHKLGTLNREEVKSAYMDIGFDDEKAEAMTDFTIQFNTESDRDLTKSEIMRALDRGVIDESLAIMILDDIGLSQEAAIIVVATHQAKVAMDLTDELSDIEIDHFVDGMISETELQDALGLLDLTATQLELLMAKARKRLRRAEKMPSKADILKWFKGDAIDRDSADDLLRRIGYPSIFRDLYLLMVEGIEEI
;
A
#
# COMPACT_ATOMS: atom_id res chain seq x y z
N MET A 1 25.54 -58.99 -15.60
CA MET A 1 26.60 -60.01 -15.43
C MET A 1 27.42 -59.98 -16.71
N VAL A 2 28.69 -59.61 -16.63
CA VAL A 2 29.62 -59.63 -17.77
C VAL A 2 30.00 -61.08 -18.01
N GLN A 3 29.74 -61.63 -19.19
CA GLN A 3 30.20 -62.98 -19.49
C GLN A 3 31.70 -62.93 -19.81
N PRO A 4 32.53 -63.79 -19.19
CA PRO A 4 33.94 -63.90 -19.56
C PRO A 4 34.05 -64.30 -21.04
N PRO A 5 35.22 -64.10 -21.68
CA PRO A 5 35.43 -64.56 -23.05
C PRO A 5 34.92 -65.98 -23.20
N VAL A 6 34.09 -66.22 -24.21
CA VAL A 6 33.67 -67.57 -24.57
C VAL A 6 34.94 -68.28 -25.02
N GLU A 7 35.63 -68.92 -24.08
CA GLU A 7 36.46 -70.07 -24.38
C GLU A 7 35.50 -71.03 -25.08
N GLY A 8 35.58 -71.06 -26.41
CA GLY A 8 34.92 -72.11 -27.17
C GLY A 8 35.37 -73.42 -26.53
N GLU A 9 34.41 -74.31 -26.26
CA GLU A 9 34.71 -75.61 -25.66
C GLU A 9 35.92 -76.21 -26.39
N PRO A 10 36.93 -76.73 -25.65
CA PRO A 10 38.01 -77.44 -26.30
C PRO A 10 37.39 -78.49 -27.19
N ILE A 11 37.81 -78.50 -28.46
CA ILE A 11 37.34 -79.44 -29.47
C ILE A 11 37.29 -80.82 -28.80
N PRO A 12 36.12 -81.49 -28.75
CA PRO A 12 35.99 -82.79 -28.09
C PRO A 12 37.10 -83.72 -28.60
N PRO A 13 37.76 -84.52 -27.75
CA PRO A 13 38.85 -85.41 -28.19
C PRO A 13 38.42 -86.34 -29.32
N GLU A 14 37.12 -86.64 -29.42
CA GLU A 14 36.46 -87.40 -30.48
C GLU A 14 36.54 -86.69 -31.86
N PHE A 15 36.51 -85.36 -31.86
CA PHE A 15 36.73 -84.53 -33.05
C PHE A 15 38.23 -84.47 -33.41
N VAL A 16 39.14 -84.47 -32.43
CA VAL A 16 40.60 -84.52 -32.68
C VAL A 16 41.00 -85.88 -33.26
N GLU A 17 40.36 -86.97 -32.85
CA GLU A 17 40.50 -88.29 -33.47
C GLU A 17 39.89 -88.35 -34.88
N ALA A 18 38.75 -87.67 -35.12
CA ALA A 18 38.17 -87.49 -36.45
C ALA A 18 39.00 -86.56 -37.38
N PHE A 19 39.97 -85.82 -36.83
CA PHE A 19 40.92 -84.96 -37.56
C PHE A 19 42.34 -85.56 -37.67
N SER A 20 42.51 -86.85 -37.36
CA SER A 20 43.62 -87.59 -38.00
C SER A 20 43.47 -87.42 -39.51
N VAL A 21 44.59 -87.29 -40.22
CA VAL A 21 44.69 -86.90 -41.65
C VAL A 21 43.73 -87.70 -42.59
N GLY A 22 43.15 -88.83 -42.13
CA GLY A 22 42.14 -89.61 -42.85
C GLY A 22 40.67 -89.20 -42.66
N GLY A 23 40.26 -88.66 -41.50
CA GLY A 23 38.84 -88.44 -41.15
C GLY A 23 38.23 -87.18 -41.76
N PHE A 24 38.99 -86.08 -41.82
CA PHE A 24 38.57 -84.86 -42.50
C PHE A 24 38.39 -85.08 -44.01
N ALA A 25 39.23 -85.92 -44.61
CA ALA A 25 39.10 -86.33 -46.00
C ALA A 25 37.85 -87.21 -46.23
N THR A 26 37.49 -88.10 -45.29
CA THR A 26 36.32 -88.97 -45.45
C THR A 26 35.00 -88.25 -45.25
N LEU A 27 34.92 -87.24 -44.38
CA LEU A 27 33.73 -86.39 -44.27
C LEU A 27 33.53 -85.51 -45.53
N LEU A 28 34.63 -85.04 -46.13
CA LEU A 28 34.64 -84.35 -47.43
C LEU A 28 34.31 -85.27 -48.62
N LEU A 29 34.58 -86.58 -48.51
CA LEU A 29 34.41 -87.56 -49.59
C LEU A 29 33.09 -88.36 -49.52
N LEU A 30 32.38 -88.40 -48.39
CA LEU A 30 31.15 -89.19 -48.22
C LEU A 30 29.85 -88.45 -48.55
N ILE A 31 29.92 -87.21 -49.05
CA ILE A 31 28.77 -86.59 -49.74
C ILE A 31 29.21 -86.06 -51.13
N PRO A 32 29.39 -86.94 -52.13
CA PRO A 32 29.74 -86.56 -53.51
C PRO A 32 28.66 -85.76 -54.27
N GLY A 33 27.58 -85.33 -53.60
CA GLY A 33 26.46 -84.58 -54.18
C GLY A 33 26.38 -83.09 -53.80
N LEU A 34 27.20 -82.59 -52.87
CA LEU A 34 27.05 -81.23 -52.32
C LEU A 34 28.09 -80.21 -52.81
N ALA A 35 29.14 -80.65 -53.51
CA ALA A 35 30.17 -79.77 -54.08
C ALA A 35 29.65 -78.83 -55.20
N MET A 36 28.42 -79.05 -55.69
CA MET A 36 27.72 -78.22 -56.67
C MET A 36 26.45 -77.54 -56.10
N GLY A 37 26.35 -77.35 -54.78
CA GLY A 37 25.23 -76.65 -54.14
C GLY A 37 25.60 -75.36 -53.40
N ILE A 38 26.87 -75.21 -53.01
CA ILE A 38 27.33 -74.15 -52.08
C ILE A 38 27.33 -72.75 -52.73
N ILE A 39 27.07 -72.65 -54.03
CA ILE A 39 27.02 -71.37 -54.77
C ILE A 39 25.57 -70.86 -54.95
N SER A 40 24.54 -71.61 -54.58
CA SER A 40 23.14 -71.17 -54.73
C SER A 40 22.45 -70.89 -53.39
N ASN A 41 21.89 -69.69 -53.26
CA ASN A 41 20.94 -69.28 -52.20
C ASN A 41 19.61 -70.06 -52.31
N ASN A 42 19.65 -71.39 -52.22
CA ASN A 42 18.47 -72.27 -52.27
C ASN A 42 18.09 -72.74 -50.84
N PRO A 43 16.79 -72.79 -50.48
CA PRO A 43 16.33 -73.26 -49.16
C PRO A 43 16.94 -74.59 -48.65
N VAL A 44 17.27 -75.54 -49.53
CA VAL A 44 17.81 -76.86 -49.12
C VAL A 44 19.25 -76.76 -48.62
N THR A 45 20.09 -75.94 -49.26
CA THR A 45 21.48 -75.73 -48.84
C THR A 45 21.53 -74.90 -47.56
N GLU A 46 20.60 -73.96 -47.40
CA GLU A 46 20.46 -73.19 -46.17
C GLU A 46 20.00 -74.05 -44.99
N MET A 47 19.04 -74.97 -45.20
CA MET A 47 18.64 -75.95 -44.17
C MET A 47 19.82 -76.80 -43.70
N PHE A 48 20.61 -77.33 -44.64
CA PHE A 48 21.80 -78.12 -44.32
C PHE A 48 22.86 -77.30 -43.57
N ARG A 49 23.09 -76.04 -43.99
CA ARG A 49 23.99 -75.09 -43.31
C ARG A 49 23.53 -74.82 -41.88
N GLN A 50 22.23 -74.60 -41.66
CA GLN A 50 21.67 -74.37 -40.34
C GLN A 50 21.79 -75.59 -39.42
N THR A 51 21.51 -76.80 -39.93
CA THR A 51 21.71 -78.05 -39.17
C THR A 51 23.18 -78.22 -38.76
N LEU A 52 24.13 -77.98 -39.67
CA LEU A 52 25.56 -78.05 -39.32
C LEU A 52 25.97 -77.00 -38.29
N ASN A 53 25.44 -75.77 -38.39
CA ASN A 53 25.71 -74.71 -37.42
C ASN A 53 25.15 -75.03 -36.02
N GLU A 54 24.06 -75.81 -35.92
CA GLU A 54 23.51 -76.28 -34.64
C GLU A 54 24.45 -77.30 -33.97
N PHE A 55 25.04 -78.21 -34.75
CA PHE A 55 25.99 -79.20 -34.23
C PHE A 55 27.38 -78.63 -33.97
N VAL A 56 27.84 -77.67 -34.77
CA VAL A 56 29.15 -77.03 -34.62
C VAL A 56 28.98 -75.51 -34.72
N PRO A 57 28.69 -74.83 -33.59
CA PRO A 57 28.42 -73.39 -33.59
C PRO A 57 29.73 -72.58 -33.73
N VAL A 58 30.23 -72.47 -34.96
CA VAL A 58 31.45 -71.72 -35.31
C VAL A 58 31.21 -70.24 -35.60
N ALA A 59 29.95 -69.82 -35.70
CA ALA A 59 29.59 -68.44 -36.00
C ALA A 59 29.99 -67.51 -34.84
N ILE A 60 30.83 -66.53 -35.13
CA ILE A 60 31.17 -65.44 -34.22
C ILE A 60 30.42 -64.17 -34.60
N PRO A 61 30.11 -63.27 -33.65
CA PRO A 61 29.53 -61.97 -33.97
C PRO A 61 30.35 -61.23 -35.03
N ASP A 62 29.68 -60.56 -35.95
CA ASP A 62 30.33 -59.61 -36.85
C ASP A 62 30.85 -58.39 -36.05
N PRO A 63 31.75 -57.57 -36.62
CA PRO A 63 32.32 -56.42 -35.91
C PRO A 63 31.29 -55.45 -35.32
N SER A 64 30.18 -55.18 -36.01
CA SER A 64 29.15 -54.23 -35.54
C SER A 64 28.35 -54.79 -34.37
N THR A 65 28.05 -56.10 -34.40
CA THR A 65 27.42 -56.81 -33.29
C THR A 65 28.37 -56.88 -32.08
N ALA A 66 29.65 -57.19 -32.30
CA ALA A 66 30.66 -57.23 -31.24
C ALA A 66 30.83 -55.88 -30.55
N VAL A 67 30.84 -54.78 -31.32
CA VAL A 67 30.84 -53.40 -30.80
C VAL A 67 29.59 -53.14 -29.95
N THR A 68 28.40 -53.50 -30.45
CA THR A 68 27.14 -53.29 -29.72
C THR A 68 27.11 -54.08 -28.40
N MET A 69 27.54 -55.34 -28.42
CA MET A 69 27.66 -56.19 -27.23
C MET A 69 28.61 -55.56 -26.21
N ARG A 70 29.76 -55.04 -26.68
CA ARG A 70 30.73 -54.37 -25.82
C ARG A 70 30.20 -53.08 -25.21
N LEU A 71 29.54 -52.22 -25.99
CA LEU A 71 28.97 -50.95 -25.51
C LEU A 71 27.79 -51.17 -24.56
N LYS A 72 27.00 -52.22 -24.75
CA LYS A 72 25.89 -52.61 -23.85
C LYS A 72 26.33 -53.46 -22.66
N GLY A 73 27.64 -53.60 -22.42
CA GLY A 73 28.20 -54.32 -21.27
C GLY A 73 27.95 -55.84 -21.29
N GLN A 74 27.59 -56.41 -22.45
CA GLN A 74 27.41 -57.85 -22.64
C GLN A 74 28.72 -58.57 -22.95
N LEU A 75 29.78 -57.82 -23.25
CA LEU A 75 31.11 -58.30 -23.60
C LEU A 75 32.16 -57.41 -22.92
N ASP A 76 33.24 -57.99 -22.41
CA ASP A 76 34.38 -57.25 -21.86
C ASP A 76 35.42 -56.89 -22.93
N ASP A 77 36.47 -56.14 -22.56
CA ASP A 77 37.52 -55.72 -23.50
C ASP A 77 38.30 -56.90 -24.09
N ALA A 78 38.53 -57.95 -23.30
CA ALA A 78 39.28 -59.12 -23.74
C ALA A 78 38.49 -59.92 -24.76
N GLY A 79 37.22 -60.21 -24.48
CA GLY A 79 36.30 -60.91 -25.38
C GLY A 79 36.06 -60.12 -26.67
N TYR A 80 35.89 -58.80 -26.57
CA TYR A 80 35.77 -57.94 -27.75
C TYR A 80 37.00 -58.04 -28.66
N LYS A 81 38.20 -57.88 -28.11
CA LYS A 81 39.45 -57.98 -28.88
C LYS A 81 39.64 -59.36 -29.50
N GLN A 82 39.26 -60.43 -28.80
CA GLN A 82 39.36 -61.79 -29.31
C GLN A 82 38.44 -62.01 -30.52
N ILE A 83 37.19 -61.55 -30.45
CA ILE A 83 36.25 -61.61 -31.58
C ILE A 83 36.79 -60.80 -32.76
N MET A 84 37.25 -59.57 -32.51
CA MET A 84 37.82 -58.70 -33.54
C MET A 84 39.08 -59.30 -34.19
N ALA A 85 39.95 -59.96 -33.41
CA ALA A 85 41.13 -60.64 -33.92
C ALA A 85 40.77 -61.84 -34.81
N ARG A 86 39.77 -62.64 -34.44
CA ARG A 86 39.25 -63.74 -35.29
C ARG A 86 38.62 -63.23 -36.60
N GLN A 87 38.13 -61.99 -36.61
CA GLN A 87 37.64 -61.28 -37.80
C GLN A 87 38.76 -60.58 -38.59
N GLY A 88 40.03 -60.69 -38.17
CA GLY A 88 41.18 -60.14 -38.88
C GLY A 88 41.60 -58.71 -38.50
N PHE A 89 41.02 -58.12 -37.44
CA PHE A 89 41.41 -56.81 -36.95
C PHE A 89 42.54 -56.90 -35.91
N THR A 90 43.52 -55.99 -35.99
CA THR A 90 44.50 -55.83 -34.91
C THR A 90 43.85 -55.21 -33.67
N GLU A 91 44.46 -55.37 -32.50
CA GLU A 91 43.95 -54.73 -31.27
C GLU A 91 43.83 -53.20 -31.39
N ASP A 92 44.75 -52.54 -32.11
CA ASP A 92 44.70 -51.10 -32.34
C ASP A 92 43.47 -50.70 -33.16
N ILE A 93 43.21 -51.41 -34.27
CA ILE A 93 42.03 -51.14 -35.09
C ILE A 93 40.76 -51.50 -34.34
N ALA A 94 40.72 -52.60 -33.60
CA ALA A 94 39.58 -52.96 -32.77
C ALA A 94 39.22 -51.85 -31.77
N LYS A 95 40.22 -51.25 -31.10
CA LYS A 95 40.01 -50.10 -30.21
C LYS A 95 39.47 -48.88 -30.96
N ARG A 96 40.02 -48.55 -32.13
CA ARG A 96 39.54 -47.41 -32.94
C ARG A 96 38.09 -47.60 -33.39
N VAL A 97 37.72 -48.80 -33.80
CA VAL A 97 36.35 -49.17 -34.20
C VAL A 97 35.39 -49.02 -33.01
N LEU A 98 35.79 -49.47 -31.83
CA LEU A 98 34.98 -49.31 -30.62
C LEU A 98 34.82 -47.83 -30.24
N ASN A 99 35.92 -47.08 -30.18
CA ASN A 99 35.93 -45.66 -29.82
C ASN A 99 35.12 -44.80 -30.78
N ALA A 100 35.05 -45.18 -32.06
CA ALA A 100 34.25 -44.52 -33.09
C ALA A 100 32.73 -44.79 -32.94
N ALA A 101 32.36 -45.90 -32.29
CA ALA A 101 30.98 -46.28 -32.06
C ALA A 101 30.42 -45.82 -30.71
N GLU A 102 31.28 -45.31 -29.82
CA GLU A 102 30.83 -44.72 -28.56
C GLU A 102 29.85 -43.57 -28.82
N THR A 103 28.75 -43.55 -28.06
CA THR A 103 27.85 -42.40 -28.05
C THR A 103 28.50 -41.28 -27.26
N ILE A 104 28.71 -40.14 -27.91
CA ILE A 104 29.26 -38.92 -27.32
C ILE A 104 28.09 -37.98 -27.07
N LEU A 105 28.17 -37.19 -26.00
CA LEU A 105 27.22 -36.09 -25.75
C LEU A 105 27.13 -35.18 -26.98
N THR A 106 25.94 -34.65 -27.24
CA THR A 106 25.72 -33.67 -28.30
C THR A 106 26.51 -32.38 -28.04
N PRO A 107 26.78 -31.55 -29.06
CA PRO A 107 27.46 -30.26 -28.88
C PRO A 107 26.83 -29.37 -27.80
N SER A 108 25.50 -29.29 -27.75
CA SER A 108 24.78 -28.50 -26.74
C SER A 108 24.93 -29.06 -25.32
N GLU A 109 24.92 -30.38 -25.16
CA GLU A 109 25.18 -31.03 -23.86
C GLU A 109 26.62 -30.83 -23.39
N LEU A 110 27.59 -30.86 -24.31
CA LEU A 110 28.99 -30.56 -24.02
C LEU A 110 29.19 -29.10 -23.58
N VAL A 111 28.51 -28.15 -24.23
CA VAL A 111 28.52 -26.74 -23.79
C VAL A 111 27.92 -26.60 -22.38
N ALA A 112 26.74 -27.20 -22.14
CA ALA A 112 26.11 -27.13 -20.82
C ALA A 112 26.99 -27.78 -19.73
N ALA A 113 27.63 -28.91 -20.04
CA ALA A 113 28.58 -29.56 -19.14
C ALA A 113 29.81 -28.67 -18.87
N ASN A 114 30.29 -27.94 -19.87
CA ASN A 114 31.41 -27.01 -19.72
C ASN A 114 31.03 -25.79 -18.87
N PHE A 115 29.90 -25.13 -19.15
CA PHE A 115 29.42 -23.99 -18.35
C PHE A 115 29.13 -24.37 -16.89
N ARG A 116 28.65 -25.60 -16.65
CA ARG A 116 28.43 -26.13 -15.29
C ARG A 116 29.71 -26.60 -14.57
N GLY A 117 30.88 -26.51 -15.22
CA GLY A 117 32.15 -26.96 -14.67
C GLY A 117 32.30 -28.49 -14.55
N ILE A 118 31.42 -29.27 -15.19
CA ILE A 118 31.48 -30.74 -15.22
C ILE A 118 32.69 -31.20 -16.06
N ILE A 119 32.98 -30.46 -17.14
CA ILE A 119 34.17 -30.66 -17.97
C ILE A 119 34.91 -29.34 -18.16
N ASN A 120 36.25 -29.39 -18.24
CA ASN A 120 37.07 -28.23 -18.56
C ASN A 120 37.18 -28.01 -20.09
N ASP A 121 37.79 -26.91 -20.51
CA ASP A 121 37.92 -26.54 -21.93
C ASP A 121 38.73 -27.55 -22.75
N GLY A 122 39.75 -28.17 -22.14
CA GLY A 122 40.51 -29.24 -22.79
C GLY A 122 39.65 -30.44 -23.13
N ARG A 123 38.84 -30.91 -22.16
CA ARG A 123 37.93 -32.04 -22.36
C ARG A 123 36.78 -31.69 -23.30
N PHE A 124 36.27 -30.46 -23.25
CA PHE A 124 35.27 -29.96 -24.19
C PHE A 124 35.81 -30.03 -25.64
N ASN A 125 36.98 -29.45 -25.89
CA ASN A 125 37.60 -29.46 -27.22
C ASN A 125 37.89 -30.89 -27.70
N GLU A 126 38.37 -31.78 -26.82
CA GLU A 126 38.58 -33.19 -27.14
C GLU A 126 37.28 -33.88 -27.61
N GLN A 127 36.17 -33.70 -26.89
CA GLN A 127 34.89 -34.32 -27.27
C GLN A 127 34.30 -33.70 -28.54
N MET A 128 34.42 -32.38 -28.72
CA MET A 128 33.98 -31.70 -29.93
C MET A 128 34.77 -32.16 -31.17
N MET A 129 36.09 -32.38 -31.04
CA MET A 129 36.90 -32.98 -32.12
C MET A 129 36.45 -34.39 -32.48
N ARG A 130 36.05 -35.22 -31.51
CA ARG A 130 35.51 -36.56 -31.77
C ARG A 130 34.18 -36.52 -32.53
N LEU A 131 33.42 -35.42 -32.41
CA LEU A 131 32.21 -35.16 -33.19
C LEU A 131 32.51 -34.55 -34.58
N GLY A 132 33.77 -34.30 -34.91
CA GLY A 132 34.20 -33.75 -36.20
C GLY A 132 34.31 -32.22 -36.25
N PHE A 133 34.23 -31.51 -35.11
CA PHE A 133 34.45 -30.06 -35.08
C PHE A 133 35.94 -29.73 -35.03
N ALA A 134 36.37 -28.75 -35.83
CA ALA A 134 37.68 -28.14 -35.65
C ALA A 134 37.73 -27.34 -34.32
N PRO A 135 38.92 -27.16 -33.69
CA PRO A 135 39.04 -26.41 -32.44
C PRO A 135 38.41 -25.00 -32.50
N ASP A 136 38.61 -24.28 -33.61
CA ASP A 136 38.03 -22.94 -33.79
C ASP A 136 36.50 -23.00 -33.82
N SER A 137 35.92 -23.92 -34.61
CA SER A 137 34.47 -24.11 -34.68
C SER A 137 33.86 -24.59 -33.36
N ALA A 138 34.60 -25.38 -32.56
CA ALA A 138 34.17 -25.78 -31.22
C ALA A 138 34.11 -24.57 -30.28
N ASN A 139 35.11 -23.70 -30.33
CA ASN A 139 35.12 -22.45 -29.56
C ASN A 139 34.02 -21.48 -30.03
N GLU A 140 33.85 -21.29 -31.33
CA GLU A 140 32.75 -20.50 -31.90
C GLU A 140 31.39 -21.03 -31.45
N PHE A 141 31.18 -22.35 -31.49
CA PHE A 141 29.94 -22.99 -31.02
C PHE A 141 29.69 -22.72 -29.53
N LYS A 142 30.73 -22.79 -28.70
CA LYS A 142 30.65 -22.46 -27.27
C LYS A 142 30.28 -20.99 -27.06
N GLU A 143 30.93 -20.07 -27.78
CA GLU A 143 30.71 -18.64 -27.65
C GLU A 143 29.30 -18.21 -28.11
N VAL A 144 28.80 -18.73 -29.23
CA VAL A 144 27.41 -18.46 -29.68
C VAL A 144 26.34 -19.09 -28.78
N SER A 145 26.72 -20.08 -27.97
CA SER A 145 25.83 -20.73 -27.00
C SER A 145 25.80 -20.00 -25.65
N ARG A 146 26.60 -18.95 -25.46
CA ARG A 146 26.51 -18.11 -24.25
C ARG A 146 25.14 -17.46 -24.17
N PHE A 147 24.67 -17.27 -22.95
CA PHE A 147 23.48 -16.50 -22.72
C PHE A 147 23.76 -15.03 -23.04
N VAL A 148 22.87 -14.42 -23.83
CA VAL A 148 22.87 -12.99 -24.15
C VAL A 148 21.44 -12.50 -23.95
N ALA A 149 21.27 -11.33 -23.32
CA ALA A 149 19.96 -10.69 -23.21
C ALA A 149 19.30 -10.54 -24.58
N GLY A 150 18.02 -10.91 -24.65
CA GLY A 150 17.23 -10.70 -25.86
C GLY A 150 16.92 -9.21 -26.06
N PRO A 151 16.44 -8.80 -27.25
CA PRO A 151 16.05 -7.42 -27.51
C PRO A 151 15.06 -6.85 -26.47
N SER A 152 14.13 -7.66 -25.97
CA SER A 152 13.18 -7.25 -24.92
C SER A 152 13.86 -6.94 -23.58
N ASP A 153 14.86 -7.71 -23.19
CA ASP A 153 15.64 -7.47 -21.97
C ASP A 153 16.48 -6.20 -22.12
N LEU A 154 17.12 -6.00 -23.28
CA LEU A 154 17.88 -4.79 -23.58
C LEU A 154 17.01 -3.53 -23.53
N VAL A 155 15.77 -3.60 -24.04
CA VAL A 155 14.78 -2.51 -23.90
C VAL A 155 14.45 -2.28 -22.44
N ARG A 156 14.20 -3.35 -21.66
CA ARG A 156 13.94 -3.24 -20.22
C ARG A 156 15.12 -2.60 -19.48
N PHE A 157 16.36 -2.95 -19.83
CA PHE A 157 17.57 -2.36 -19.22
C PHE A 157 17.67 -0.86 -19.53
N ALA A 158 17.40 -0.47 -20.77
CA ALA A 158 17.37 0.93 -21.16
C ALA A 158 16.28 1.72 -20.41
N VAL A 159 15.05 1.18 -20.34
CA VAL A 159 13.91 1.80 -19.65
C VAL A 159 14.16 1.92 -18.14
N ARG A 160 14.78 0.90 -17.53
CA ARG A 160 15.13 0.89 -16.10
C ARG A 160 16.44 1.62 -15.79
N GLU A 161 17.00 2.37 -16.75
CA GLU A 161 18.19 3.19 -16.57
C GLU A 161 19.44 2.42 -16.12
N VAL A 162 19.53 1.13 -16.48
CA VAL A 162 20.67 0.25 -16.14
C VAL A 162 21.98 0.79 -16.73
N TYR A 163 21.91 1.44 -17.90
CA TYR A 163 23.06 1.99 -18.61
C TYR A 163 23.43 3.42 -18.20
N THR A 164 22.77 3.99 -17.18
CA THR A 164 22.98 5.37 -16.72
C THR A 164 23.61 5.33 -15.30
N PRO A 165 24.95 5.38 -15.16
CA PRO A 165 25.64 5.16 -13.88
C PRO A 165 25.17 6.09 -12.76
N GLU A 166 24.86 7.34 -13.08
CA GLU A 166 24.37 8.34 -12.12
C GLU A 166 23.01 7.93 -11.53
N ILE A 167 22.12 7.35 -12.34
CA ILE A 167 20.79 6.87 -11.90
C ILE A 167 20.93 5.55 -11.15
N VAL A 168 21.76 4.62 -11.63
CA VAL A 168 22.07 3.37 -10.91
C VAL A 168 22.55 3.66 -9.50
N THR A 169 23.43 4.66 -9.34
CA THR A 169 23.93 5.09 -8.03
C THR A 169 22.84 5.77 -7.20
N ALA A 170 22.12 6.74 -7.79
CA ALA A 170 21.11 7.52 -7.08
C ALA A 170 19.92 6.68 -6.58
N LEU A 171 19.54 5.63 -7.32
CA LEU A 171 18.44 4.74 -6.96
C LEU A 171 18.90 3.43 -6.30
N GLY A 172 20.22 3.22 -6.16
CA GLY A 172 20.76 1.98 -5.60
C GLY A 172 20.42 0.73 -6.42
N LEU A 173 20.32 0.82 -7.75
CA LEU A 173 19.86 -0.32 -8.57
C LEU A 173 20.78 -1.55 -8.48
N ALA A 174 22.07 -1.33 -8.22
CA ALA A 174 23.05 -2.40 -8.01
C ALA A 174 23.13 -2.90 -6.55
N ALA A 175 22.33 -2.34 -5.64
CA ALA A 175 22.34 -2.72 -4.24
C ALA A 175 21.89 -4.17 -4.04
N GLU A 176 22.31 -4.77 -2.93
CA GLU A 176 21.93 -6.13 -2.52
C GLU A 176 22.30 -7.24 -3.51
N PHE A 177 23.23 -7.00 -4.44
CA PHE A 177 23.64 -7.99 -5.43
C PHE A 177 24.37 -9.19 -4.79
N PRO A 178 23.80 -10.42 -4.84
CA PRO A 178 24.40 -11.56 -4.17
C PRO A 178 25.47 -12.22 -5.05
N SER A 179 26.66 -12.45 -4.48
CA SER A 179 27.79 -13.09 -5.19
C SER A 179 27.46 -14.48 -5.73
N GLU A 180 26.56 -15.19 -5.05
CA GLU A 180 26.05 -16.51 -5.39
C GLU A 180 25.25 -16.50 -6.70
N PHE A 181 24.63 -15.36 -7.04
CA PHE A 181 23.90 -15.22 -8.30
C PHE A 181 24.83 -15.24 -9.51
N ILE A 182 26.04 -14.65 -9.42
CA ILE A 182 27.05 -14.78 -10.49
C ILE A 182 27.44 -16.25 -10.66
N THR A 183 27.65 -16.96 -9.55
CA THR A 183 28.01 -18.39 -9.60
C THR A 183 26.90 -19.20 -10.27
N ALA A 184 25.63 -18.94 -9.95
CA ALA A 184 24.51 -19.60 -10.61
C ALA A 184 24.39 -19.21 -12.10
N ALA A 185 24.50 -17.92 -12.42
CA ALA A 185 24.37 -17.38 -13.77
C ALA A 185 25.43 -17.93 -14.74
N THR A 186 26.68 -18.07 -14.28
CA THR A 186 27.77 -18.63 -15.10
C THR A 186 27.51 -20.08 -15.53
N THR A 187 26.75 -20.86 -14.74
CA THR A 187 26.36 -22.23 -15.14
C THR A 187 25.41 -22.29 -16.34
N TRP A 188 24.80 -21.15 -16.68
CA TRP A 188 23.94 -20.95 -17.85
C TRP A 188 24.66 -20.22 -18.99
N GLY A 189 25.97 -19.98 -18.87
CA GLY A 189 26.74 -19.25 -19.87
C GLY A 189 26.52 -17.74 -19.87
N MET A 190 25.89 -17.19 -18.82
CA MET A 190 25.70 -15.75 -18.63
C MET A 190 26.98 -15.11 -18.07
N SER A 191 27.37 -13.94 -18.58
CA SER A 191 28.50 -13.17 -18.04
C SER A 191 28.14 -12.50 -16.71
N ALA A 192 29.15 -12.13 -15.91
CA ALA A 192 28.92 -11.40 -14.66
C ALA A 192 28.25 -10.03 -14.91
N GLU A 193 28.66 -9.33 -15.97
CA GLU A 193 28.06 -8.06 -16.39
C GLU A 193 26.59 -8.22 -16.74
N GLU A 194 26.25 -9.28 -17.48
CA GLU A 194 24.86 -9.56 -17.87
C GLU A 194 24.00 -9.86 -16.64
N ALA A 195 24.52 -10.67 -15.72
CA ALA A 195 23.88 -10.96 -14.45
C ALA A 195 23.63 -9.67 -13.64
N GLU A 196 24.59 -8.76 -13.58
CA GLU A 196 24.42 -7.46 -12.95
C GLU A 196 23.34 -6.60 -13.63
N ASN A 197 23.23 -6.63 -14.95
CA ASN A 197 22.21 -5.86 -15.67
C ASN A 197 20.80 -6.37 -15.39
N PHE A 198 20.62 -7.70 -15.39
CA PHE A 198 19.37 -8.31 -14.95
C PHE A 198 19.01 -7.93 -13.51
N TRP A 199 20.02 -7.91 -12.63
CA TRP A 199 19.81 -7.45 -11.26
C TRP A 199 19.42 -5.96 -11.21
N LYS A 200 20.14 -5.06 -11.87
CA LYS A 200 19.79 -3.63 -11.85
C LYS A 200 18.35 -3.35 -12.34
N ALA A 201 17.81 -4.19 -13.23
CA ALA A 201 16.46 -4.09 -13.74
C ALA A 201 15.38 -4.91 -12.97
N HIS A 202 15.73 -5.64 -11.91
CA HIS A 202 14.82 -6.60 -11.26
C HIS A 202 13.77 -5.97 -10.35
N TRP A 203 14.03 -4.76 -9.84
CA TRP A 203 13.23 -4.10 -8.82
C TRP A 203 11.76 -3.88 -9.20
N VAL A 204 10.88 -4.04 -8.21
CA VAL A 204 9.48 -3.58 -8.29
C VAL A 204 9.44 -2.13 -7.85
N LEU A 205 9.11 -1.23 -8.76
CA LEU A 205 9.09 0.21 -8.47
C LEU A 205 7.76 0.64 -7.82
N PRO A 206 7.77 1.74 -7.02
CA PRO A 206 6.54 2.32 -6.48
C PRO A 206 5.54 2.66 -7.57
N SER A 207 4.25 2.41 -7.34
CA SER A 207 3.18 2.78 -8.25
C SER A 207 3.06 4.30 -8.41
N VAL A 208 2.40 4.75 -9.47
CA VAL A 208 2.14 6.20 -9.70
C VAL A 208 1.39 6.80 -8.51
N GLN A 209 0.42 6.07 -7.95
CA GLN A 209 -0.35 6.52 -6.78
C GLN A 209 0.53 6.62 -5.53
N GLN A 210 1.45 5.67 -5.31
CA GLN A 210 2.43 5.77 -4.24
C GLN A 210 3.37 6.98 -4.43
N GLY A 211 3.77 7.26 -5.67
CA GLY A 211 4.51 8.48 -6.03
C GLY A 211 3.76 9.76 -5.65
N PHE A 212 2.48 9.84 -5.98
CA PHE A 212 1.64 10.98 -5.59
C PHE A 212 1.50 11.11 -4.07
N GLU A 213 1.33 10.01 -3.34
CA GLU A 213 1.31 10.05 -1.88
C GLU A 213 2.63 10.57 -1.29
N MET A 214 3.77 10.14 -1.83
CA MET A 214 5.08 10.64 -1.41
C MET A 214 5.22 12.14 -1.65
N LEU A 215 4.79 12.61 -2.83
CA LEU A 215 4.79 14.02 -3.22
C LEU A 215 3.91 14.87 -2.29
N HIS A 216 2.66 14.47 -2.06
CA HIS A 216 1.72 15.25 -1.24
C HIS A 216 2.11 15.27 0.23
N ARG A 217 2.66 14.17 0.76
CA ARG A 217 3.12 14.08 2.15
C ARG A 217 4.49 14.70 2.36
N ARG A 218 5.16 15.15 1.29
CA ARG A 218 6.54 15.69 1.32
C ARG A 218 7.46 14.74 2.08
N VAL A 219 7.39 13.44 1.73
CA VAL A 219 8.15 12.38 2.41
C VAL A 219 9.63 12.74 2.42
N LYS A 220 10.26 12.65 3.59
CA LYS A 220 11.69 12.94 3.74
C LYS A 220 12.53 11.81 3.15
N LYS A 221 13.51 12.19 2.34
CA LYS A 221 14.59 11.31 1.84
C LYS A 221 15.70 11.22 2.88
N ASP A 222 16.61 10.26 2.69
CA ASP A 222 17.72 10.03 3.62
C ASP A 222 18.67 11.24 3.74
N ASP A 223 18.76 12.07 2.69
CA ASP A 223 19.53 13.32 2.68
C ASP A 223 18.85 14.49 3.43
N GLY A 224 17.65 14.26 3.99
CA GLY A 224 16.86 15.25 4.71
C GLY A 224 15.99 16.16 3.84
N SER A 225 16.15 16.13 2.52
CA SER A 225 15.26 16.82 1.59
C SER A 225 13.94 16.06 1.43
N THR A 226 12.92 16.70 0.85
CA THR A 226 11.61 16.06 0.65
C THR A 226 11.45 15.53 -0.78
N PHE A 227 10.57 14.56 -0.97
CA PHE A 227 10.16 14.09 -2.29
C PHE A 227 9.45 15.22 -3.05
N VAL A 228 9.97 15.60 -4.21
CA VAL A 228 9.51 16.74 -5.03
C VAL A 228 9.04 16.31 -6.42
N ILE A 229 8.57 17.26 -7.23
CA ILE A 229 8.06 17.01 -8.58
C ILE A 229 9.12 16.34 -9.46
N GLU A 230 10.37 16.76 -9.36
CA GLU A 230 11.48 16.19 -10.12
C GLU A 230 11.73 14.70 -9.75
N ASP A 231 11.47 14.33 -8.49
CA ASP A 231 11.54 12.94 -8.05
C ASP A 231 10.36 12.12 -8.63
N MET A 232 9.16 12.73 -8.71
CA MET A 232 8.01 12.12 -9.37
C MET A 232 8.27 11.92 -10.87
N GLU A 233 8.84 12.91 -11.55
CA GLU A 233 9.18 12.79 -12.97
C GLU A 233 10.20 11.68 -13.23
N ARG A 234 11.19 11.54 -12.33
CA ARG A 234 12.15 10.44 -12.38
C ARG A 234 11.45 9.09 -12.20
N LEU A 235 10.56 8.97 -11.22
CA LEU A 235 9.77 7.75 -10.99
C LEU A 235 8.93 7.38 -12.22
N LEU A 236 8.25 8.34 -12.84
CA LEU A 236 7.46 8.12 -14.05
C LEU A 236 8.34 7.68 -15.22
N LYS A 237 9.56 8.22 -15.34
CA LYS A 237 10.53 7.78 -16.36
C LYS A 237 10.90 6.31 -16.18
N VAL A 238 11.33 5.90 -14.99
CA VAL A 238 11.75 4.51 -14.73
C VAL A 238 10.59 3.52 -14.70
N GLN A 239 9.35 4.00 -14.53
CA GLN A 239 8.10 3.22 -14.70
C GLN A 239 7.65 3.11 -16.16
N ASP A 240 8.42 3.61 -17.12
CA ASP A 240 8.10 3.58 -18.55
C ASP A 240 6.85 4.39 -18.95
N VAL A 241 6.52 5.43 -18.19
CA VAL A 241 5.47 6.37 -18.60
C VAL A 241 6.00 7.21 -19.75
N MET A 242 5.26 7.27 -20.86
CA MET A 242 5.67 8.03 -22.04
C MET A 242 5.90 9.52 -21.68
N PRO A 243 6.96 10.18 -22.21
CA PRO A 243 7.30 11.55 -21.86
C PRO A 243 6.13 12.54 -21.93
N PHE A 244 5.27 12.40 -22.96
CA PHE A 244 4.08 13.23 -23.13
C PHE A 244 3.13 13.20 -21.92
N PHE A 245 2.94 12.05 -21.29
CA PHE A 245 1.99 11.90 -20.19
C PHE A 245 2.57 12.25 -18.82
N ARG A 246 3.89 12.38 -18.67
CA ARG A 246 4.51 12.57 -17.34
C ARG A 246 4.02 13.85 -16.67
N GLY A 247 4.12 14.98 -17.39
CA GLY A 247 3.65 16.27 -16.89
C GLY A 247 2.13 16.32 -16.70
N LEU A 248 1.37 15.64 -17.56
CA LEU A 248 -0.11 15.58 -17.46
C LEU A 248 -0.55 14.79 -16.22
N LEU A 249 0.07 13.64 -15.97
CA LEU A 249 -0.19 12.82 -14.79
C LEU A 249 0.22 13.54 -13.50
N THR A 250 1.36 14.23 -13.49
CA THR A 250 1.78 14.99 -12.31
C THR A 250 0.81 16.14 -11.99
N GLN A 251 0.24 16.82 -12.99
CA GLN A 251 -0.73 17.90 -12.76
C GLN A 251 -2.00 17.40 -12.05
N ILE A 252 -2.54 16.26 -12.47
CA ILE A 252 -3.74 15.67 -11.85
C ILE A 252 -3.50 15.06 -10.47
N ALA A 253 -2.26 15.04 -9.99
CA ALA A 253 -1.96 14.60 -8.62
C ALA A 253 -2.59 15.58 -7.60
N PHE A 254 -2.59 16.87 -7.92
CA PHE A 254 -3.06 17.91 -7.00
C PHE A 254 -4.57 18.10 -7.08
N ARG A 255 -5.17 18.46 -5.94
CA ARG A 255 -6.61 18.71 -5.86
C ARG A 255 -6.94 20.06 -6.50
N PRO A 256 -7.99 20.14 -7.34
CA PRO A 256 -8.53 21.43 -7.76
C PRO A 256 -9.15 22.16 -6.55
N PHE A 257 -9.43 23.46 -6.71
CA PHE A 257 -10.17 24.22 -5.70
C PHE A 257 -11.55 23.59 -5.47
N THR A 258 -12.05 23.64 -4.23
CA THR A 258 -13.41 23.16 -3.96
C THR A 258 -14.44 24.18 -4.43
N ARG A 259 -15.68 23.75 -4.71
CA ARG A 259 -16.76 24.67 -5.06
C ARG A 259 -16.97 25.78 -4.02
N VAL A 260 -16.80 25.45 -2.74
CA VAL A 260 -16.94 26.41 -1.63
C VAL A 260 -15.81 27.44 -1.67
N ASP A 261 -14.57 26.98 -1.88
CA ASP A 261 -13.41 27.87 -1.96
C ASP A 261 -13.49 28.78 -3.18
N VAL A 262 -13.91 28.26 -4.34
CA VAL A 262 -14.12 29.05 -5.56
C VAL A 262 -15.11 30.20 -5.30
N ARG A 263 -16.26 29.93 -4.63
CA ARG A 263 -17.22 30.98 -4.28
C ARG A 263 -16.63 32.04 -3.34
N ARG A 264 -15.91 31.62 -2.31
CA ARG A 264 -15.27 32.52 -1.33
C ARG A 264 -14.18 33.38 -2.00
N MET A 265 -13.35 32.76 -2.84
CA MET A 265 -12.30 33.44 -3.59
C MET A 265 -12.88 34.45 -4.58
N HIS A 266 -14.01 34.15 -5.23
CA HIS A 266 -14.75 35.14 -6.02
C HIS A 266 -15.27 36.31 -5.16
N LYS A 267 -15.90 36.02 -4.01
CA LYS A 267 -16.43 37.06 -3.08
C LYS A 267 -15.32 38.02 -2.60
N LEU A 268 -14.10 37.50 -2.42
CA LEU A 268 -12.91 38.27 -2.03
C LEU A 268 -12.18 38.94 -3.22
N GLY A 269 -12.64 38.73 -4.46
CA GLY A 269 -11.99 39.25 -5.67
C GLY A 269 -10.65 38.58 -6.00
N THR A 270 -10.37 37.42 -5.41
CA THR A 270 -9.17 36.62 -5.70
C THR A 270 -9.28 35.89 -7.04
N LEU A 271 -10.47 35.42 -7.39
CA LEU A 271 -10.77 34.86 -8.71
C LEU A 271 -11.72 35.80 -9.45
N ASN A 272 -11.42 36.06 -10.71
CA ASN A 272 -12.36 36.70 -11.64
C ASN A 272 -13.33 35.67 -12.26
N ARG A 273 -14.33 36.13 -13.02
CA ARG A 273 -15.34 35.28 -13.66
C ARG A 273 -14.74 34.12 -14.48
N GLU A 274 -13.76 34.40 -15.32
CA GLU A 274 -13.14 33.40 -16.19
C GLU A 274 -12.36 32.36 -15.37
N GLU A 275 -11.67 32.81 -14.31
CA GLU A 275 -10.97 31.92 -13.37
C GLU A 275 -11.94 31.07 -12.54
N VAL A 276 -13.11 31.60 -12.16
CA VAL A 276 -14.18 30.85 -11.50
C VAL A 276 -14.69 29.74 -12.41
N LYS A 277 -14.96 30.05 -13.69
CA LYS A 277 -15.37 29.06 -14.68
C LYS A 277 -14.32 27.97 -14.84
N SER A 278 -13.06 28.37 -15.04
CA SER A 278 -11.93 27.42 -15.15
C SER A 278 -11.83 26.50 -13.93
N ALA A 279 -11.93 27.06 -12.72
CA ALA A 279 -11.86 26.27 -11.50
C ALA A 279 -13.01 25.26 -11.37
N TYR A 280 -14.21 25.59 -11.87
CA TYR A 280 -15.30 24.61 -11.94
C TYR A 280 -15.03 23.51 -12.98
N MET A 281 -14.44 23.84 -14.12
CA MET A 281 -14.03 22.85 -15.11
C MET A 281 -12.96 21.89 -14.55
N ASP A 282 -12.01 22.38 -13.75
CA ASP A 282 -10.97 21.55 -13.11
C ASP A 282 -11.55 20.49 -12.15
N ILE A 283 -12.74 20.74 -11.58
CA ILE A 283 -13.47 19.77 -10.73
C ILE A 283 -14.20 18.72 -11.58
N GLY A 284 -14.34 18.95 -12.89
CA GLY A 284 -14.98 18.05 -13.85
C GLY A 284 -16.35 18.50 -14.34
N PHE A 285 -16.74 19.76 -14.13
CA PHE A 285 -17.91 20.30 -14.83
C PHE A 285 -17.60 20.46 -16.32
N ASP A 286 -18.60 20.15 -17.17
CA ASP A 286 -18.56 20.53 -18.58
C ASP A 286 -18.73 22.05 -18.73
N ASP A 287 -18.50 22.57 -19.95
CA ASP A 287 -18.50 24.02 -20.22
C ASP A 287 -19.83 24.69 -19.86
N GLU A 288 -20.97 24.05 -20.18
CA GLU A 288 -22.31 24.57 -19.89
C GLU A 288 -22.58 24.64 -18.38
N LYS A 289 -22.27 23.57 -17.64
CA LYS A 289 -22.44 23.55 -16.18
C LYS A 289 -21.47 24.48 -15.47
N ALA A 290 -20.24 24.60 -15.97
CA ALA A 290 -19.26 25.53 -15.42
C ALA A 290 -19.73 26.97 -15.62
N GLU A 291 -20.31 27.32 -16.78
CA GLU A 291 -20.93 28.61 -17.04
C GLU A 291 -22.08 28.88 -16.06
N ALA A 292 -23.04 27.96 -15.97
CA ALA A 292 -24.20 28.10 -15.10
C ALA A 292 -23.81 28.24 -13.62
N MET A 293 -22.81 27.48 -13.16
CA MET A 293 -22.30 27.56 -11.80
C MET A 293 -21.53 28.87 -11.54
N THR A 294 -20.85 29.40 -12.56
CA THR A 294 -20.17 30.70 -12.51
C THR A 294 -21.19 31.82 -12.36
N ASP A 295 -22.24 31.83 -13.19
CA ASP A 295 -23.31 32.82 -13.11
C ASP A 295 -24.05 32.75 -11.75
N PHE A 296 -24.35 31.53 -11.27
CA PHE A 296 -24.87 31.32 -9.93
C PHE A 296 -23.95 31.90 -8.86
N THR A 297 -22.63 31.65 -8.94
CA THR A 297 -21.65 32.13 -7.96
C THR A 297 -21.56 33.65 -7.95
N ILE A 298 -21.63 34.28 -9.13
CA ILE A 298 -21.63 35.74 -9.24
C ILE A 298 -22.91 36.30 -8.65
N GLN A 299 -24.07 35.77 -9.06
CA GLN A 299 -25.37 36.20 -8.54
C GLN A 299 -25.44 36.05 -7.03
N PHE A 300 -25.10 34.88 -6.49
CA PHE A 300 -25.05 34.56 -5.07
C PHE A 300 -24.14 35.50 -4.27
N ASN A 301 -23.03 35.96 -4.86
CA ASN A 301 -22.13 36.92 -4.20
C ASN A 301 -22.58 38.39 -4.38
N THR A 302 -23.39 38.70 -5.40
CA THR A 302 -23.93 40.05 -5.66
C THR A 302 -25.28 40.32 -5.00
N GLU A 303 -26.10 39.29 -4.81
CA GLU A 303 -27.29 39.35 -3.99
C GLU A 303 -26.81 39.56 -2.56
N SER A 304 -26.84 40.82 -2.14
CA SER A 304 -26.92 41.14 -0.72
C SER A 304 -28.28 40.68 -0.22
N ASP A 305 -28.51 39.37 -0.19
CA ASP A 305 -29.23 38.89 0.96
C ASP A 305 -28.44 39.44 2.14
N ARG A 306 -29.10 40.24 2.97
CA ARG A 306 -28.57 40.50 4.30
C ARG A 306 -28.37 39.11 4.87
N ASP A 307 -27.15 38.59 4.77
CA ASP A 307 -26.73 37.34 5.40
C ASP A 307 -27.36 37.42 6.78
N LEU A 308 -28.34 36.54 7.04
CA LEU A 308 -29.10 36.58 8.29
C LEU A 308 -28.06 36.63 9.39
N THR A 309 -28.02 37.76 10.10
CA THR A 309 -27.02 37.90 11.14
C THR A 309 -27.33 36.85 12.20
N LYS A 310 -26.31 36.36 12.90
CA LYS A 310 -26.51 35.47 14.05
C LYS A 310 -27.64 36.00 14.97
N SER A 311 -27.71 37.32 15.18
CA SER A 311 -28.75 37.98 15.97
C SER A 311 -30.16 37.92 15.35
N GLU A 312 -30.31 37.89 14.02
CA GLU A 312 -31.60 37.70 13.36
C GLU A 312 -32.07 36.26 13.47
N ILE A 313 -31.16 35.30 13.29
CA ILE A 313 -31.45 33.86 13.44
C ILE A 313 -31.87 33.55 14.88
N MET A 314 -31.12 34.04 15.87
CA MET A 314 -31.47 33.85 17.28
C MET A 314 -32.82 34.50 17.63
N ARG A 315 -33.11 35.71 17.13
CA ARG A 315 -34.44 36.34 17.34
C ARG A 315 -35.59 35.56 16.70
N ALA A 316 -35.36 34.92 15.56
CA ALA A 316 -36.37 34.08 14.91
C ALA A 316 -36.62 32.81 15.74
N LEU A 317 -35.56 32.21 16.29
CA LEU A 317 -35.64 31.07 17.20
C LEU A 317 -36.39 31.42 18.48
N ASP A 318 -36.08 32.56 19.12
CA ASP A 318 -36.74 33.02 20.36
C ASP A 318 -38.23 33.25 20.18
N ARG A 319 -38.64 33.67 18.98
CA ARG A 319 -40.05 33.92 18.63
C ARG A 319 -40.76 32.65 18.15
N GLY A 320 -40.10 31.50 18.13
CA GLY A 320 -40.65 30.25 17.62
C GLY A 320 -40.97 30.27 16.12
N VAL A 321 -40.37 31.19 15.37
CA VAL A 321 -40.54 31.26 13.90
C VAL A 321 -39.79 30.11 13.23
N ILE A 322 -38.68 29.68 13.83
CA ILE A 322 -37.87 28.54 13.41
C ILE A 322 -37.58 27.64 14.63
N ASP A 323 -37.28 26.37 14.37
CA ASP A 323 -36.82 25.42 15.39
C ASP A 323 -35.27 25.36 15.47
N GLU A 324 -34.75 24.63 16.46
CA GLU A 324 -33.31 24.47 16.69
C GLU A 324 -32.58 23.83 15.51
N SER A 325 -33.21 22.83 14.87
CA SER A 325 -32.60 22.10 13.76
C SER A 325 -32.41 23.00 12.55
N LEU A 326 -33.42 23.82 12.26
CA LEU A 326 -33.38 24.81 11.19
C LEU A 326 -32.42 25.95 11.53
N ALA A 327 -32.37 26.41 12.79
CA ALA A 327 -31.40 27.42 13.20
C ALA A 327 -29.95 26.94 13.02
N ILE A 328 -29.64 25.68 13.36
CA ILE A 328 -28.31 25.08 13.15
C ILE A 328 -27.97 25.03 11.66
N MET A 329 -28.92 24.62 10.82
CA MET A 329 -28.73 24.55 9.36
C MET A 329 -28.44 25.92 8.74
N ILE A 330 -29.19 26.96 9.14
CA ILE A 330 -28.98 28.32 8.63
C ILE A 330 -27.64 28.88 9.13
N LEU A 331 -27.24 28.58 10.37
CA LEU A 331 -25.93 28.97 10.91
C LEU A 331 -24.76 28.31 10.16
N ASP A 332 -24.92 27.05 9.73
CA ASP A 332 -23.95 26.34 8.89
C ASP A 332 -23.81 26.99 7.50
N ASP A 333 -24.95 27.37 6.91
CA ASP A 333 -24.99 28.04 5.59
C ASP A 333 -24.28 29.41 5.60
N ILE A 334 -24.39 30.17 6.70
CA ILE A 334 -23.63 31.43 6.89
C ILE A 334 -22.17 31.22 7.35
N GLY A 335 -21.72 29.98 7.48
CA GLY A 335 -20.30 29.62 7.64
C GLY A 335 -19.82 29.26 9.05
N LEU A 336 -20.72 28.98 10.01
CA LEU A 336 -20.32 28.34 11.27
C LEU A 336 -20.16 26.83 11.04
N SER A 337 -19.19 26.17 11.69
CA SER A 337 -19.19 24.70 11.67
C SER A 337 -20.43 24.15 12.39
N GLN A 338 -20.84 22.94 12.04
CA GLN A 338 -21.97 22.27 12.69
C GLN A 338 -21.84 22.25 14.22
N GLU A 339 -20.64 21.97 14.75
CA GLU A 339 -20.38 21.98 16.19
C GLU A 339 -20.52 23.39 16.79
N ALA A 340 -20.00 24.41 16.09
CA ALA A 340 -20.11 25.79 16.54
C ALA A 340 -21.57 26.27 16.53
N ALA A 341 -22.36 25.90 15.52
CA ALA A 341 -23.78 26.23 15.43
C ALA A 341 -24.59 25.62 16.58
N ILE A 342 -24.34 24.34 16.91
CA ILE A 342 -24.96 23.66 18.06
C ILE A 342 -24.66 24.40 19.38
N ILE A 343 -23.39 24.73 19.62
CA ILE A 343 -22.97 25.44 20.84
C ILE A 343 -23.64 26.81 20.93
N VAL A 344 -23.74 27.53 19.80
CA VAL A 344 -24.35 28.85 19.74
C VAL A 344 -25.83 28.79 20.11
N VAL A 345 -26.59 27.87 19.52
CA VAL A 345 -28.03 27.70 19.78
C VAL A 345 -28.27 27.34 21.25
N ALA A 346 -27.53 26.35 21.77
CA ALA A 346 -27.67 25.90 23.14
C ALA A 346 -27.35 27.02 24.17
N THR A 347 -26.29 27.80 23.93
CA THR A 347 -25.91 28.92 24.80
C THR A 347 -26.98 30.02 24.79
N HIS A 348 -27.56 30.29 23.63
CA HIS A 348 -28.60 31.31 23.48
C HIS A 348 -29.90 30.91 24.19
N GLN A 349 -30.35 29.66 24.03
CA GLN A 349 -31.53 29.16 24.73
C GLN A 349 -31.35 29.14 26.25
N ALA A 350 -30.16 28.76 26.73
CA ALA A 350 -29.85 28.83 28.16
C ALA A 350 -29.95 30.28 28.68
N LYS A 351 -29.48 31.25 27.90
CA LYS A 351 -29.62 32.68 28.24
C LYS A 351 -31.09 33.11 28.27
N VAL A 352 -31.89 32.75 27.28
CA VAL A 352 -33.32 33.12 27.22
C VAL A 352 -34.10 32.52 28.40
N ALA A 353 -33.82 31.27 28.76
CA ALA A 353 -34.40 30.63 29.93
C ALA A 353 -34.02 31.37 31.23
N MET A 354 -32.76 31.75 31.38
CA MET A 354 -32.31 32.56 32.53
C MET A 354 -32.98 33.94 32.59
N ASP A 355 -33.02 34.66 31.46
CA ASP A 355 -33.62 36.00 31.38
C ASP A 355 -35.13 35.94 31.72
N LEU A 356 -35.85 34.89 31.29
CA LEU A 356 -37.26 34.66 31.64
C LEU A 356 -37.44 34.37 33.14
N THR A 357 -36.61 33.50 33.71
CA THR A 357 -36.65 33.18 35.14
C THR A 357 -36.36 34.41 36.00
N ASP A 358 -35.43 35.27 35.58
CA ASP A 358 -35.13 36.54 36.26
C ASP A 358 -36.34 37.50 36.20
N GLU A 359 -37.00 37.63 35.04
CA GLU A 359 -38.17 38.49 34.87
C GLU A 359 -39.37 38.01 35.73
N LEU A 360 -39.65 36.70 35.72
CA LEU A 360 -40.67 36.11 36.59
C LEU A 360 -40.35 36.29 38.08
N SER A 361 -39.08 36.12 38.45
CA SER A 361 -38.64 36.33 39.83
C SER A 361 -38.84 37.78 40.28
N ASP A 362 -38.53 38.76 39.41
CA ASP A 362 -38.72 40.18 39.71
C ASP A 362 -40.21 40.54 39.84
N ILE A 363 -41.09 39.94 39.02
CA ILE A 363 -42.56 40.11 39.13
C ILE A 363 -43.06 39.63 40.49
N GLU A 364 -42.68 38.43 40.92
CA GLU A 364 -43.13 37.90 42.21
C GLU A 364 -42.55 38.68 43.39
N ILE A 365 -41.30 39.15 43.27
CA ILE A 365 -40.73 40.06 44.26
C ILE A 365 -41.54 41.35 44.36
N ASP A 366 -42.06 41.88 43.24
CA ASP A 366 -42.87 43.08 43.22
C ASP A 366 -44.24 42.84 43.85
N HIS A 367 -44.90 41.71 43.56
CA HIS A 367 -46.12 41.30 44.27
C HIS A 367 -45.89 41.21 45.79
N PHE A 368 -44.75 40.69 46.23
CA PHE A 368 -44.42 40.61 47.65
C PHE A 368 -44.18 41.99 48.27
N VAL A 369 -43.44 42.87 47.59
CA VAL A 369 -43.15 44.23 48.06
C VAL A 369 -44.41 45.09 48.14
N ASP A 370 -45.34 44.90 47.20
CA ASP A 370 -46.63 45.59 47.15
C ASP A 370 -47.66 44.98 48.13
N GLY A 371 -47.29 43.91 48.85
CA GLY A 371 -48.13 43.25 49.85
C GLY A 371 -49.26 42.39 49.27
N MET A 372 -49.18 42.02 47.98
CA MET A 372 -50.14 41.13 47.32
C MET A 372 -49.96 39.67 47.71
N ILE A 373 -48.73 39.26 48.06
CA ILE A 373 -48.38 37.92 48.51
C ILE A 373 -47.56 37.97 49.80
N SER A 374 -47.68 36.92 50.62
CA SER A 374 -46.89 36.72 51.84
C SER A 374 -45.49 36.19 51.53
N GLU A 375 -44.60 36.18 52.55
CA GLU A 375 -43.23 35.67 52.39
C GLU A 375 -43.19 34.18 52.07
N THR A 376 -44.11 33.39 52.64
CA THR A 376 -44.25 31.96 52.32
C THR A 376 -44.72 31.76 50.89
N GLU A 377 -45.69 32.57 50.43
CA GLU A 377 -46.20 32.50 49.05
C GLU A 377 -45.13 32.94 48.02
N LEU A 378 -44.29 33.94 48.34
CA LEU A 378 -43.13 34.29 47.51
C LEU A 378 -42.14 33.14 47.43
N GLN A 379 -41.83 32.49 48.56
CA GLN A 379 -40.91 31.36 48.58
C GLN A 379 -41.44 30.20 47.73
N ASP A 380 -42.74 29.91 47.81
CA ASP A 380 -43.39 28.89 46.99
C ASP A 380 -43.38 29.27 45.50
N ALA A 381 -43.71 30.52 45.17
CA ALA A 381 -43.73 31.02 43.79
C ALA A 381 -42.34 30.98 43.13
N LEU A 382 -41.29 31.44 43.83
CA LEU A 382 -39.91 31.34 43.35
C LEU A 382 -39.44 29.87 43.30
N GLY A 383 -39.91 29.02 44.21
CA GLY A 383 -39.60 27.59 44.21
C GLY A 383 -40.08 26.85 42.95
N LEU A 384 -41.10 27.37 42.26
CA LEU A 384 -41.61 26.82 41.00
C LEU A 384 -40.74 27.17 39.78
N LEU A 385 -39.78 28.09 39.90
CA LEU A 385 -38.94 28.58 38.80
C LEU A 385 -37.64 27.78 38.58
N ASP A 386 -37.56 26.55 39.11
CA ASP A 386 -36.40 25.64 39.01
C ASP A 386 -35.06 26.27 39.46
N LEU A 387 -35.14 27.13 40.48
CA LEU A 387 -33.98 27.80 41.06
C LEU A 387 -33.21 26.88 42.00
N THR A 388 -31.89 27.00 42.01
CA THR A 388 -31.07 26.36 43.05
C THR A 388 -31.37 26.98 44.43
N ALA A 389 -31.12 26.22 45.50
CA ALA A 389 -31.31 26.71 46.87
C ALA A 389 -30.58 28.05 47.13
N THR A 390 -29.35 28.20 46.62
CA THR A 390 -28.56 29.42 46.74
C THR A 390 -29.19 30.61 45.98
N GLN A 391 -29.76 30.37 44.79
CA GLN A 391 -30.44 31.42 44.02
C GLN A 391 -31.73 31.86 44.70
N LEU A 392 -32.53 30.90 45.20
CA LEU A 392 -33.74 31.17 45.97
C LEU A 392 -33.42 32.02 47.21
N GLU A 393 -32.41 31.64 47.99
CA GLU A 393 -31.96 32.40 49.16
C GLU A 393 -31.56 33.85 48.79
N LEU A 394 -30.82 34.02 47.69
CA LEU A 394 -30.42 35.33 47.20
C LEU A 394 -31.62 36.20 46.80
N LEU A 395 -32.59 35.64 46.08
CA LEU A 395 -33.80 36.34 45.67
C LEU A 395 -34.69 36.70 46.86
N MET A 396 -34.87 35.79 47.82
CA MET A 396 -35.56 36.06 49.08
C MET A 396 -34.86 37.19 49.88
N ALA A 397 -33.52 37.20 49.90
CA ALA A 397 -32.76 38.29 50.53
C ALA A 397 -32.94 39.64 49.80
N LYS A 398 -32.97 39.63 48.45
CA LYS A 398 -33.28 40.81 47.64
C LYS A 398 -34.71 41.31 47.91
N ALA A 399 -35.69 40.41 47.97
CA ALA A 399 -37.09 40.72 48.22
C ALA A 399 -37.28 41.40 49.59
N ARG A 400 -36.75 40.80 50.67
CA ARG A 400 -36.76 41.40 52.02
C ARG A 400 -36.08 42.77 52.05
N LYS A 401 -34.99 42.94 51.30
CA LYS A 401 -34.30 44.24 51.18
C LYS A 401 -35.15 45.28 50.46
N ARG A 402 -35.87 44.90 49.40
CA ARG A 402 -36.76 45.77 48.63
C ARG A 402 -37.98 46.17 49.47
N LEU A 403 -38.57 45.23 50.21
CA LEU A 403 -39.68 45.50 51.14
C LEU A 403 -39.29 46.50 52.23
N ARG A 404 -38.14 46.32 52.89
CA ARG A 404 -37.62 47.28 53.90
C ARG A 404 -37.37 48.68 53.34
N ARG A 405 -37.08 48.80 52.04
CA ARG A 405 -36.95 50.11 51.37
C ARG A 405 -38.30 50.73 51.02
N ALA A 406 -39.34 49.91 50.86
CA ALA A 406 -40.69 50.34 50.54
C ALA A 406 -41.50 50.77 51.78
N GLU A 407 -41.11 50.33 53.00
CA GLU A 407 -41.69 50.83 54.26
C GLU A 407 -41.50 52.35 54.39
N LYS A 408 -42.59 53.11 54.17
CA LYS A 408 -42.60 54.56 54.34
C LYS A 408 -42.52 54.89 55.83
N MET A 409 -41.36 55.34 56.26
CA MET A 409 -41.19 55.85 57.62
C MET A 409 -41.89 57.22 57.78
N PRO A 410 -42.48 57.51 58.94
CA PRO A 410 -43.02 58.83 59.28
C PRO A 410 -41.96 59.93 59.13
N SER A 411 -42.36 61.12 58.69
CA SER A 411 -41.41 62.24 58.59
C SER A 411 -40.97 62.70 59.99
N LYS A 412 -39.81 63.35 60.09
CA LYS A 412 -39.38 63.99 61.36
C LYS A 412 -40.49 64.88 61.94
N ALA A 413 -41.19 65.63 61.09
CA ALA A 413 -42.24 66.54 61.52
C ALA A 413 -43.45 65.78 62.13
N ASP A 414 -43.83 64.65 61.55
CA ASP A 414 -44.93 63.82 62.06
C ASP A 414 -44.55 63.18 63.39
N ILE A 415 -43.31 62.67 63.52
CA ILE A 415 -42.81 62.06 64.76
C ILE A 415 -42.80 63.10 65.90
N LEU A 416 -42.27 64.30 65.64
CA LEU A 416 -42.26 65.37 66.66
C LEU A 416 -43.68 65.87 66.98
N LYS A 417 -44.60 65.87 66.01
CA LYS A 417 -46.01 66.21 66.23
C LYS A 417 -46.70 65.16 67.12
N TRP A 418 -46.44 63.87 66.90
CA TRP A 418 -46.97 62.79 67.73
C TRP A 418 -46.40 62.84 69.14
N PHE A 419 -45.11 63.11 69.28
CA PHE A 419 -44.48 63.28 70.58
C PHE A 419 -45.04 64.49 71.33
N LYS A 420 -45.18 65.65 70.67
CA LYS A 420 -45.82 66.84 71.26
C LYS A 420 -47.27 66.63 71.68
N GLY A 421 -47.98 65.73 71.00
CA GLY A 421 -49.39 65.44 71.26
C GLY A 421 -49.62 64.27 72.23
N ASP A 422 -48.59 63.81 72.95
CA ASP A 422 -48.60 62.63 73.83
C ASP A 422 -49.08 61.33 73.17
N ALA A 423 -49.06 61.26 71.83
CA ALA A 423 -49.46 60.06 71.09
C ALA A 423 -48.39 58.96 71.13
N ILE A 424 -47.14 59.34 71.39
CA ILE A 424 -45.99 58.45 71.60
C ILE A 424 -45.13 59.00 72.73
N ASP A 425 -44.47 58.12 73.49
CA ASP A 425 -43.53 58.53 74.54
C ASP A 425 -42.15 58.93 73.96
N ARG A 426 -41.29 59.47 74.84
CA ARG A 426 -39.96 59.98 74.48
C ARG A 426 -39.07 58.90 73.88
N ASP A 427 -39.11 57.69 74.44
CA ASP A 427 -38.28 56.56 74.00
C ASP A 427 -38.74 56.06 72.62
N SER A 428 -40.05 56.05 72.37
CA SER A 428 -40.65 55.71 71.07
C SER A 428 -40.34 56.77 70.02
N ALA A 429 -40.35 58.05 70.40
CA ALA A 429 -39.97 59.15 69.51
C ALA A 429 -38.47 59.12 69.18
N ASP A 430 -37.59 58.82 70.16
CA ASP A 430 -36.15 58.64 69.91
C ASP A 430 -35.89 57.45 68.98
N ASP A 431 -36.56 56.32 69.19
CA ASP A 431 -36.40 55.13 68.34
C ASP A 431 -36.85 55.40 66.90
N LEU A 432 -37.98 56.10 66.70
CA LEU A 432 -38.46 56.46 65.37
C LEU A 432 -37.49 57.44 64.66
N LEU A 433 -36.99 58.45 65.37
CA LEU A 433 -35.98 59.38 64.85
C LEU A 433 -34.66 58.67 64.51
N ARG A 434 -34.27 57.65 65.31
CA ARG A 434 -33.09 56.81 65.08
C ARG A 434 -33.27 55.97 63.81
N ARG A 435 -34.45 55.36 63.62
CA ARG A 435 -34.77 54.53 62.46
C ARG A 435 -34.79 55.31 61.14
N ILE A 436 -35.18 56.59 61.16
CA ILE A 436 -35.08 57.48 59.98
C ILE A 436 -33.71 58.15 59.82
N GLY A 437 -32.73 57.79 60.67
CA GLY A 437 -31.32 58.11 60.46
C GLY A 437 -30.78 59.34 61.19
N TYR A 438 -31.49 59.92 62.17
CA TYR A 438 -30.96 61.05 62.94
C TYR A 438 -29.93 60.60 64.00
N PRO A 439 -28.72 61.20 64.03
CA PRO A 439 -27.73 61.00 65.10
C PRO A 439 -28.25 61.38 66.50
N SER A 440 -27.77 60.72 67.56
CA SER A 440 -28.27 60.88 68.94
C SER A 440 -28.35 62.33 69.41
N ILE A 441 -27.29 63.13 69.16
CA ILE A 441 -27.24 64.57 69.50
C ILE A 441 -28.45 65.33 68.95
N PHE A 442 -28.85 65.06 67.71
CA PHE A 442 -29.97 65.77 67.09
C PHE A 442 -31.32 65.25 67.57
N ARG A 443 -31.44 63.96 67.88
CA ARG A 443 -32.67 63.39 68.45
C ARG A 443 -32.95 63.99 69.82
N ASP A 444 -31.95 64.03 70.69
CA ASP A 444 -32.04 64.67 72.01
C ASP A 444 -32.45 66.14 71.89
N LEU A 445 -31.80 66.91 71.00
CA LEU A 445 -32.16 68.31 70.76
C LEU A 445 -33.60 68.48 70.25
N TYR A 446 -34.05 67.62 69.33
CA TYR A 446 -35.42 67.73 68.80
C TYR A 446 -36.48 67.39 69.85
N LEU A 447 -36.25 66.36 70.67
CA LEU A 447 -37.18 65.98 71.73
C LEU A 447 -37.20 67.04 72.84
N LEU A 448 -36.03 67.55 73.24
CA LEU A 448 -35.90 68.58 74.29
C LEU A 448 -36.49 69.93 73.86
N MET A 449 -36.40 70.29 72.57
CA MET A 449 -37.10 71.47 72.02
C MET A 449 -38.62 71.33 72.02
N VAL A 450 -39.16 70.11 71.98
CA VAL A 450 -40.60 69.88 72.07
C VAL A 450 -41.07 69.92 73.53
N GLU A 451 -40.29 69.36 74.45
CA GLU A 451 -40.54 69.39 75.90
C GLU A 451 -40.42 70.81 76.48
N GLY A 452 -39.47 71.62 76.00
CA GLY A 452 -39.20 72.98 76.51
C GLY A 452 -40.20 74.07 76.10
N ILE A 453 -41.33 73.72 75.47
CA ILE A 453 -42.37 74.67 75.05
C ILE A 453 -43.52 74.75 76.07
N GLU A 454 -43.56 73.92 77.13
CA GLU A 454 -44.63 73.97 78.15
C GLU A 454 -44.45 75.04 79.26
N GLU A 455 -43.34 75.78 79.29
CA GLU A 455 -43.19 76.94 80.19
C GLU A 455 -42.68 78.16 79.42
N ILE A 456 -43.61 78.94 78.84
CA ILE A 456 -43.67 80.43 78.77
C ILE A 456 -45.06 80.84 78.26
#